data_AF-A0A7X7WMT8-F1
#
_entry.id   AF-A0A7X7WMT8-F1
#
_cell.length_a   1.000
_cell.length_b   1.000
_cell.length_c   1.000
_cell.angle_alpha   90.00
_cell.angle_beta   90.00
_cell.angle_gamma   90.00
#
_symmetry.space_group_name_H-M   'P 1'
#
loop_
_entity.id
_entity.type
_entity.pdbx_description
1 polymer ?
#
loop_
_entity_poly.entity_id
_entity_poly.type
_entity_poly.pdbx_seq_one_letter_code
_entity_poly.pdbx_strand_id
1 'polypeptide(L)'
;MAEKEKTRYSDEELAEFKKIILEKLEKAKADYELLKSAITQTESNDTVDTSPTFKVLEEGASTLSKEEAGKLAQRQLKFIQHLQAALVRIENKTYGICRETGKLIPKERLLAVPHATLSIEAKQNQR
;
A
#
# COMPACT_ATOMS: atom_id res chain seq x y z
N MET A 1 -7.90 35.85 -18.55
CA MET A 1 -7.62 34.68 -19.40
C MET A 1 -8.03 33.47 -18.59
N ALA A 2 -9.10 32.77 -18.96
CA ALA A 2 -9.57 31.59 -18.22
C ALA A 2 -8.59 30.45 -18.47
N GLU A 3 -7.65 30.26 -17.55
CA GLU A 3 -6.82 29.06 -17.49
C GLU A 3 -7.78 27.87 -17.47
N LYS A 4 -7.81 27.10 -18.56
CA LYS A 4 -8.63 25.89 -18.65
C LYS A 4 -8.22 25.01 -17.48
N GLU A 5 -9.03 25.00 -16.43
CA GLU A 5 -8.92 24.12 -15.27
C GLU A 5 -8.97 22.69 -15.82
N LYS A 6 -7.79 22.11 -16.08
CA LYS A 6 -7.67 20.72 -16.52
C LYS A 6 -8.11 19.88 -15.33
N THR A 7 -9.38 19.46 -15.34
CA THR A 7 -9.99 18.64 -14.31
C THR A 7 -9.60 17.17 -14.41
N ARG A 8 -8.88 16.77 -15.48
CA ARG A 8 -8.45 15.38 -15.72
C ARG A 8 -7.12 15.29 -16.46
N TYR A 9 -6.44 14.17 -16.25
CA TYR A 9 -5.27 13.76 -17.04
C TYR A 9 -5.65 13.21 -18.42
N SER A 10 -4.72 13.31 -19.37
CA SER A 10 -4.85 12.66 -20.67
C SER A 10 -4.72 11.14 -20.55
N ASP A 11 -5.33 10.40 -21.48
CA ASP A 11 -5.27 8.94 -21.54
C ASP A 11 -3.84 8.39 -21.65
N GLU A 12 -2.95 9.09 -22.36
CA GLU A 12 -1.52 8.78 -22.44
C GLU A 12 -0.87 8.74 -21.05
N GLU A 13 -1.09 9.78 -20.25
CA GLU A 13 -0.53 9.90 -18.89
C GLU A 13 -1.12 8.83 -17.96
N LEU A 14 -2.43 8.58 -18.10
CA LEU A 14 -3.14 7.55 -17.35
C LEU A 14 -2.57 6.15 -17.66
N ALA A 15 -2.16 5.89 -18.91
CA ALA A 15 -1.51 4.64 -19.30
C ALA A 15 -0.11 4.50 -18.68
N GLU A 16 0.66 5.58 -18.59
CA GLU A 16 1.94 5.60 -17.86
C GLU A 16 1.74 5.27 -16.38
N PHE A 17 0.79 5.92 -15.72
CA PHE A 17 0.46 5.63 -14.32
C PHE A 17 -0.01 4.20 -14.12
N LYS A 18 -0.81 3.66 -15.06
CA LYS A 18 -1.27 2.27 -15.02
C LYS A 18 -0.10 1.29 -15.02
N LYS A 19 0.91 1.49 -15.88
CA LYS A 19 2.12 0.65 -15.93
C LYS A 19 2.89 0.71 -14.60
N ILE A 20 3.10 1.91 -14.06
CA ILE A 20 3.80 2.10 -12.78
C ILE A 20 3.05 1.41 -11.63
N ILE A 21 1.72 1.52 -11.60
CA ILE A 21 0.88 0.88 -10.57
C ILE A 21 0.94 -0.63 -10.68
N LEU A 22 0.89 -1.20 -11.88
CA LEU A 22 0.99 -2.64 -12.10
C LEU A 22 2.34 -3.18 -11.60
N GLU A 23 3.44 -2.53 -11.93
CA GLU A 23 4.76 -2.94 -11.46
C GLU A 23 4.85 -2.87 -9.92
N LYS A 24 4.34 -1.79 -9.32
CA LYS A 24 4.28 -1.66 -7.85
C LYS A 24 3.37 -2.70 -7.21
N LEU A 25 2.28 -3.10 -7.88
CA LEU A 25 1.33 -4.08 -7.38
C LEU A 25 1.95 -5.48 -7.34
N GLU A 26 2.71 -5.86 -8.36
CA GLU A 26 3.48 -7.13 -8.36
C GLU A 26 4.50 -7.16 -7.21
N LYS A 27 5.33 -6.11 -7.10
CA LYS A 27 6.29 -5.98 -5.98
C LYS A 27 5.58 -6.04 -4.63
N ALA A 28 4.45 -5.37 -4.50
CA ALA A 28 3.70 -5.33 -3.26
C ALA A 28 3.10 -6.70 -2.87
N LYS A 29 2.62 -7.47 -3.85
CA LYS A 29 2.12 -8.83 -3.65
C LYS A 29 3.22 -9.79 -3.24
N ALA A 30 4.39 -9.71 -3.87
CA ALA A 30 5.55 -10.53 -3.51
C ALA A 30 5.98 -10.27 -2.05
N ASP A 31 6.03 -8.99 -1.65
CA ASP A 31 6.35 -8.60 -0.27
C ASP A 31 5.29 -9.09 0.74
N TYR A 32 4.00 -8.98 0.40
CA TYR A 32 2.92 -9.52 1.23
C TYR A 32 3.03 -11.05 1.39
N GLU A 33 3.35 -11.77 0.33
CA GLU A 33 3.51 -13.23 0.37
C GLU A 33 4.70 -13.64 1.23
N LEU A 34 5.81 -12.89 1.18
CA LEU A 34 6.97 -13.09 2.05
C LEU A 34 6.60 -12.87 3.53
N LEU A 35 5.92 -11.77 3.84
CA LEU A 35 5.44 -11.46 5.20
C LEU A 35 4.47 -12.53 5.70
N LYS A 36 3.53 -12.95 4.86
CA LYS A 36 2.57 -14.02 5.17
C LYS A 36 3.28 -15.34 5.45
N SER A 37 4.24 -15.70 4.60
CA SER A 37 5.03 -16.92 4.74
C SER A 37 5.84 -16.91 6.04
N ALA A 38 6.43 -15.78 6.43
CA ALA A 38 7.14 -15.64 7.70
C ALA A 38 6.23 -15.86 8.92
N ILE A 39 4.99 -15.35 8.88
CA ILE A 39 4.00 -15.58 9.95
C ILE A 39 3.65 -17.07 10.04
N THR A 40 3.39 -17.73 8.91
CA THR A 40 2.97 -19.15 8.87
C THR A 40 4.11 -20.15 9.08
N GLN A 41 5.33 -19.86 8.62
CA GLN A 41 6.48 -20.79 8.70
C GLN A 41 7.01 -20.92 10.13
N THR A 42 6.76 -19.92 10.98
CA THR A 42 7.06 -20.01 12.42
C THR A 42 6.14 -21.00 13.15
N GLU A 43 5.01 -21.43 12.58
CA GLU A 43 4.22 -22.55 13.13
C GLU A 43 4.86 -23.91 12.83
N SER A 44 5.78 -23.98 11.87
CA SER A 44 6.39 -25.23 11.38
C SER A 44 7.82 -25.46 11.90
N ASN A 45 8.31 -24.65 12.85
CA ASN A 45 9.55 -24.96 13.56
C ASN A 45 9.28 -26.01 14.66
N ASP A 46 8.87 -27.18 14.20
CA ASP A 46 8.76 -28.41 14.97
C ASP A 46 10.13 -29.11 14.93
N THR A 47 11.04 -28.67 15.81
CA THR A 47 12.19 -29.47 16.24
C THR A 47 12.42 -29.23 17.73
N VAL A 48 11.78 -30.08 18.53
CA VAL A 48 12.42 -31.00 19.49
C VAL A 48 13.62 -30.44 20.29
N ASP A 49 13.43 -30.44 21.62
CA ASP A 49 14.47 -30.47 22.67
C ASP A 49 15.14 -29.13 23.04
N THR A 50 14.72 -28.53 24.16
CA THR A 50 15.56 -27.82 25.14
C THR A 50 14.72 -27.24 26.30
N SER A 51 15.31 -27.26 27.49
CA SER A 51 14.74 -27.14 28.84
C SER A 51 13.71 -26.01 29.12
N PRO A 52 12.77 -26.21 30.08
CA PRO A 52 11.61 -25.34 30.35
C PRO A 52 11.94 -23.91 30.84
N THR A 53 13.17 -23.63 31.26
CA THR A 53 13.55 -22.31 31.83
C THR A 53 13.87 -21.25 30.75
N PHE A 54 14.22 -21.64 29.52
CA PHE A 54 14.58 -20.69 28.45
C PHE A 54 13.39 -20.34 27.52
N LYS A 55 12.35 -21.17 27.50
CA LYS A 55 11.17 -21.05 26.63
C LYS A 55 10.34 -19.78 26.88
N VAL A 56 10.21 -19.37 28.15
CA VAL A 56 9.33 -18.24 28.55
C VAL A 56 9.85 -16.87 28.07
N LEU A 57 11.17 -16.70 27.98
CA LEU A 57 11.77 -15.45 27.49
C LEU A 57 11.75 -15.38 25.95
N GLU A 58 11.95 -16.50 25.26
CA GLU A 58 11.96 -16.58 23.80
C GLU A 58 10.55 -16.54 23.19
N GLU A 59 9.54 -17.08 23.88
CA GLU A 59 8.13 -16.94 23.46
C GLU A 59 7.66 -15.47 23.46
N GLY A 60 8.16 -14.64 24.37
CA GLY A 60 7.88 -13.19 24.38
C GLY A 60 8.47 -12.45 23.19
N ALA A 61 9.69 -12.78 22.77
CA ALA A 61 10.32 -12.19 21.58
C ALA A 61 9.63 -12.67 20.28
N SER A 62 9.31 -13.97 20.21
CA SER A 62 8.65 -14.59 19.05
C SER A 62 7.23 -14.06 18.83
N THR A 63 6.47 -13.81 19.90
CA THR A 63 5.12 -13.23 19.82
C THR A 63 5.14 -11.77 19.37
N LEU A 64 6.10 -10.97 19.86
CA LEU A 64 6.28 -9.58 19.43
C LEU A 64 6.62 -9.49 17.94
N SER A 65 7.54 -10.33 17.44
CA SER A 65 7.90 -10.37 16.02
C SER A 65 6.74 -10.79 15.13
N LYS A 66 5.90 -11.73 15.57
CA LYS A 66 4.68 -12.15 14.84
C LYS A 66 3.65 -11.02 14.77
N GLU A 67 3.43 -10.30 15.86
CA GLU A 67 2.49 -9.18 15.87
C GLU A 67 2.96 -8.04 14.96
N GLU A 68 4.26 -7.76 14.95
CA GLU A 68 4.85 -6.76 14.05
C GLU A 68 4.73 -7.17 12.57
N ALA A 69 5.08 -8.42 12.25
CA ALA A 69 4.91 -8.99 10.90
C ALA A 69 3.43 -8.97 10.45
N GLY A 70 2.49 -9.28 11.36
CA GLY A 70 1.06 -9.20 11.10
C GLY A 70 0.60 -7.77 10.79
N LYS A 71 1.05 -6.78 11.56
CA LYS A 71 0.77 -5.35 11.31
C LYS A 71 1.34 -4.90 9.96
N LEU A 72 2.56 -5.34 9.61
CA LEU A 72 3.18 -5.06 8.31
C LEU A 72 2.38 -5.69 7.16
N ALA A 73 2.01 -6.96 7.28
CA ALA A 73 1.20 -7.67 6.30
C ALA A 73 -0.17 -6.99 6.09
N GLN A 74 -0.83 -6.54 7.15
CA GLN A 74 -2.09 -5.78 7.06
C GLN A 74 -1.92 -4.45 6.32
N ARG A 75 -0.82 -3.72 6.58
CA ARG A 75 -0.50 -2.48 5.85
C ARG A 75 -0.27 -2.77 4.37
N GLN A 76 0.45 -3.83 4.06
CA GLN A 76 0.75 -4.23 2.70
C GLN A 76 -0.52 -4.66 1.94
N LEU A 77 -1.41 -5.40 2.59
CA LEU A 77 -2.72 -5.76 2.03
C LEU A 77 -3.54 -4.50 1.68
N LYS A 78 -3.62 -3.53 2.60
CA LYS A 78 -4.29 -2.25 2.34
C LYS A 78 -3.66 -1.50 1.17
N PHE A 79 -2.33 -1.51 1.08
CA PHE A 79 -1.61 -0.90 -0.04
C PHE A 79 -1.97 -1.54 -1.39
N ILE A 80 -2.03 -2.88 -1.45
CA ILE A 80 -2.46 -3.63 -2.65
C ILE A 80 -3.89 -3.25 -3.03
N GLN A 81 -4.82 -3.21 -2.06
CA GLN A 81 -6.21 -2.80 -2.30
C GLN A 81 -6.28 -1.37 -2.84
N HIS A 82 -5.46 -0.45 -2.31
CA HIS A 82 -5.44 0.92 -2.80
C HIS A 82 -4.87 1.04 -4.21
N LEU A 83 -3.86 0.23 -4.57
CA LEU A 83 -3.34 0.17 -5.94
C LEU A 83 -4.39 -0.37 -6.91
N GLN A 84 -5.12 -1.41 -6.54
CA GLN A 84 -6.24 -1.92 -7.34
C GLN A 84 -7.35 -0.86 -7.52
N ALA A 85 -7.72 -0.17 -6.44
CA ALA A 85 -8.68 0.93 -6.52
C ALA A 85 -8.19 2.08 -7.41
N ALA A 86 -6.88 2.35 -7.43
CA ALA A 86 -6.27 3.33 -8.34
C ALA A 86 -6.39 2.89 -9.81
N LEU A 87 -6.18 1.61 -10.12
CA LEU A 87 -6.39 1.07 -11.48
C LEU A 87 -7.84 1.28 -11.94
N VAL A 88 -8.82 0.97 -11.10
CA VAL A 88 -10.23 1.18 -11.44
C VAL A 88 -10.52 2.67 -11.71
N ARG A 89 -9.90 3.59 -10.97
CA ARG A 89 -10.06 5.03 -11.23
C ARG A 89 -9.42 5.49 -12.52
N ILE A 90 -8.31 4.87 -12.91
CA ILE A 90 -7.67 5.11 -14.20
C ILE A 90 -8.62 4.70 -15.33
N GLU A 91 -9.25 3.53 -15.23
CA GLU A 91 -10.24 3.06 -16.21
C GLU A 91 -11.46 3.98 -16.27
N ASN A 92 -11.92 4.47 -15.13
CA ASN A 92 -13.01 5.45 -15.04
C ASN A 92 -12.59 6.88 -15.41
N LYS A 93 -11.32 7.14 -15.77
CA LYS A 93 -10.78 8.47 -16.08
C LYS A 93 -10.96 9.50 -14.95
N THR A 94 -11.07 9.04 -13.71
CA THR A 94 -11.21 9.86 -12.49
C THR A 94 -9.93 9.88 -11.65
N TYR A 95 -8.87 9.23 -12.13
CA TYR A 95 -7.58 9.19 -11.46
C TYR A 95 -6.94 10.58 -11.42
N GLY A 96 -6.37 10.93 -10.26
CA GLY A 96 -5.74 12.22 -10.05
C GLY A 96 -6.70 13.36 -9.70
N ILE A 97 -8.00 13.07 -9.54
CA ILE A 97 -8.99 14.04 -9.05
C ILE A 97 -9.17 13.84 -7.54
N CYS A 98 -9.02 14.92 -6.77
CA CYS A 98 -9.27 14.88 -5.33
C CYS A 98 -10.75 14.60 -5.06
N ARG A 99 -11.05 13.59 -4.23
CA ARG A 99 -12.44 13.26 -3.88
C ARG A 99 -13.16 14.34 -3.07
N GLU A 100 -12.43 15.13 -2.28
CA GLU A 100 -13.02 16.17 -1.43
C GLU A 100 -13.13 17.51 -2.15
N THR A 101 -12.04 17.93 -2.81
CA THR A 101 -11.96 19.27 -3.39
C THR A 101 -12.28 19.31 -4.89
N GLY A 102 -12.35 18.16 -5.57
CA GLY A 102 -12.52 18.08 -7.02
C GLY A 102 -11.33 18.62 -7.83
N LYS A 103 -10.26 19.09 -7.17
CA LYS A 103 -9.06 19.64 -7.81
C LYS A 103 -8.15 18.54 -8.34
N LEU A 104 -7.39 18.85 -9.39
CA LEU A 104 -6.35 17.98 -9.90
C LEU A 104 -5.20 17.86 -8.87
N ILE A 105 -4.84 16.63 -8.51
CA ILE A 105 -3.66 16.32 -7.70
C ILE A 105 -2.43 16.53 -8.58
N PRO A 106 -1.31 17.10 -8.11
CA PRO A 106 -0.11 17.27 -8.93
C PRO A 106 0.54 15.92 -9.31
N LYS A 107 1.09 15.83 -10.53
CA LYS A 107 1.67 14.59 -11.10
C LYS A 107 2.81 14.04 -10.24
N GLU A 108 3.71 14.92 -9.79
CA GLU A 108 4.83 14.62 -8.88
C GLU A 108 4.38 13.80 -7.66
N ARG A 109 3.21 14.12 -7.10
CA ARG A 109 2.67 13.42 -5.94
C ARG A 109 2.12 12.04 -6.31
N LEU A 110 1.50 11.90 -7.47
CA LEU A 110 1.02 10.61 -7.96
C LEU A 110 2.17 9.68 -8.36
N LEU A 111 3.31 10.22 -8.81
CA LEU A 111 4.52 9.45 -9.05
C LEU A 111 5.09 8.88 -7.74
N ALA A 112 5.17 9.71 -6.69
CA ALA A 112 5.61 9.29 -5.38
C ALA A 112 4.63 8.29 -4.72
N VAL A 113 3.34 8.64 -4.70
CA VAL A 113 2.28 7.91 -4.01
C VAL A 113 1.10 7.70 -4.96
N PRO A 114 1.13 6.66 -5.82
CA PRO A 114 0.13 6.45 -6.87
C PRO A 114 -1.25 6.01 -6.35
N HIS A 115 -1.35 5.71 -5.06
CA HIS A 115 -2.60 5.37 -4.40
C HIS A 115 -3.22 6.56 -3.65
N ALA A 116 -2.60 7.74 -3.70
CA ALA A 116 -3.07 8.92 -2.99
C ALA A 116 -4.43 9.38 -3.55
N THR A 117 -5.46 9.39 -2.69
CA THR A 117 -6.83 9.73 -3.08
C THR A 117 -7.24 11.16 -2.72
N LEU A 118 -6.46 11.80 -1.85
CA LEU A 118 -6.73 13.12 -1.28
C LEU A 118 -5.59 14.07 -1.66
N SER A 119 -5.88 15.33 -1.98
CA SER A 119 -4.87 16.38 -2.20
C SER A 119 -4.06 16.69 -0.92
N ILE A 120 -2.92 17.37 -1.07
CA ILE A 120 -2.08 17.79 0.08
C ILE A 120 -2.91 18.68 1.03
N GLU A 121 -3.70 19.60 0.49
CA GLU A 121 -4.63 20.47 1.24
C GLU A 121 -5.59 19.66 2.12
N ALA A 122 -6.23 18.63 1.56
CA ALA A 122 -7.18 17.77 2.28
C ALA A 122 -6.50 16.91 3.36
N LYS A 123 -5.27 16.44 3.10
CA LYS A 123 -4.49 15.68 4.09
C LYS A 123 -3.97 16.56 5.23
N GLN A 124 -3.72 17.85 4.99
CA GLN A 124 -3.35 18.81 6.03
C GLN A 124 -4.51 19.11 6.99
N ASN A 125 -5.75 19.02 6.52
CA ASN A 125 -6.96 19.27 7.32
C ASN A 125 -7.43 18.05 8.14
N GLN A 126 -6.84 16.87 7.96
CA GLN A 126 -7.13 15.66 8.75
C GLN A 126 -6.13 15.45 9.90
N ARG A 127 -5.27 16.43 10.18
CA ARG A 127 -4.19 16.32 11.16
C ARG A 127 -4.51 17.01 12.48
#